data_AF-A0A3A8JG54-F1
#
_entry.id   AF-A0A3A8JG54-F1
#
_cell.length_a   1.000
_cell.length_b   1.000
_cell.length_c   1.000
_cell.angle_alpha   90.00
_cell.angle_beta   90.00
_cell.angle_gamma   90.00
#
_symmetry.space_group_name_H-M   'P 1'
#
loop_
_entity.id
_entity.type
_entity.pdbx_description
1 polymer ?
#
loop_
_entity_poly.entity_id
_entity_poly.type
_entity_poly.pdbx_seq_one_letter_code
_entity_poly.pdbx_strand_id
1 'polypeptide(L)'
;MIICPVCDHVQSEGEECEGCGKRFPGLMDIPAPVVTPMAELELTHHAGGRVPVDAPALPELDQTRLRSGPDLPAMSVPDLELTRSGATGDVPVARMLDLDTGRAQDDGVRTAAPVGAVTCRYCRHVQAEGLLCDGCGMRLPRARVVAPVAARRGGADDGERVPCPSCHVPAWPGRACVACGTKVEAET
;
A
#
# COMPACT_ATOMS: atom_id res chain seq x y z
N MET A 1 11.36 -13.53 -18.30
CA MET A 1 11.52 -12.85 -17.00
C MET A 1 10.62 -11.64 -16.99
N ILE A 2 9.57 -11.66 -16.18
CA ILE A 2 8.55 -10.63 -16.06
C ILE A 2 8.72 -10.00 -14.67
N ILE A 3 8.77 -8.67 -14.61
CA ILE A 3 8.84 -7.92 -13.34
C ILE A 3 7.47 -7.32 -13.09
N CYS A 4 6.87 -7.59 -11.94
CA CYS A 4 5.55 -7.07 -11.61
C CYS A 4 5.60 -5.55 -11.33
N PRO A 5 4.85 -4.69 -12.03
CA PRO A 5 4.88 -3.25 -11.82
C PRO A 5 4.20 -2.79 -10.52
N VAL A 6 3.65 -3.72 -9.73
CA VAL A 6 2.95 -3.42 -8.47
C VAL A 6 3.79 -3.77 -7.25
N CYS A 7 4.52 -4.89 -7.28
CA CYS A 7 5.27 -5.38 -6.13
C CYS A 7 6.73 -5.75 -6.44
N ASP A 8 7.22 -5.47 -7.65
CA ASP A 8 8.57 -5.77 -8.13
C ASP A 8 9.00 -7.24 -8.02
N HIS A 9 8.05 -8.14 -7.80
CA HIS A 9 8.30 -9.57 -7.82
C HIS A 9 8.75 -10.00 -9.21
N VAL A 10 9.90 -10.69 -9.26
CA VAL A 10 10.50 -11.22 -10.48
C VAL A 10 10.05 -12.66 -10.65
N GLN A 11 9.43 -12.98 -11.78
CA GLN A 11 9.00 -14.34 -12.11
C GLN A 11 9.38 -14.72 -13.56
N SER A 12 9.44 -16.01 -13.84
CA SER A 12 9.84 -16.53 -15.15
C SER A 12 8.75 -16.37 -16.20
N GLU A 13 7.52 -16.72 -15.84
CA GLU A 13 6.34 -16.83 -16.70
C GLU A 13 5.04 -16.63 -15.89
N GLY A 14 3.89 -16.49 -16.55
CA GLY A 14 2.58 -16.37 -15.91
C GLY A 14 1.77 -15.13 -16.33
N GLU A 15 0.44 -15.25 -16.27
CA GLU A 15 -0.51 -14.17 -16.57
C GLU A 15 -0.83 -13.27 -15.36
N GLU A 16 -0.43 -13.73 -14.18
CA GLU A 16 -0.70 -13.12 -12.89
C GLU A 16 0.57 -13.15 -12.05
N CYS A 17 0.78 -12.11 -11.24
CA CYS A 17 1.91 -12.08 -10.33
C CYS A 17 1.74 -13.09 -9.20
N GLU A 18 2.69 -14.02 -9.05
CA GLU A 18 2.72 -15.00 -7.95
C GLU A 18 2.79 -14.33 -6.56
N GLY A 19 3.36 -13.13 -6.48
CA GLY A 19 3.50 -12.38 -5.22
C GLY A 19 2.27 -11.56 -4.80
N CYS A 20 1.56 -10.93 -5.74
CA CYS A 20 0.48 -9.99 -5.40
C CYS A 20 -0.86 -10.23 -6.11
N GLY A 21 -0.95 -11.23 -6.99
CA GLY A 21 -2.18 -11.56 -7.72
C GLY A 21 -2.57 -10.57 -8.82
N LYS A 22 -1.67 -9.65 -9.19
CA LYS A 22 -1.95 -8.68 -10.26
C LYS A 22 -1.81 -9.36 -11.63
N ARG A 23 -2.89 -9.35 -12.41
CA ARG A 23 -2.87 -9.78 -13.83
C ARG A 23 -2.11 -8.77 -14.69
N PHE A 24 -1.30 -9.24 -15.65
CA PHE A 24 -0.53 -8.40 -16.57
C PHE A 24 -1.33 -8.07 -17.84
N PRO A 25 -1.89 -6.85 -17.96
CA PRO A 25 -2.57 -6.45 -19.19
C PRO A 25 -1.55 -6.31 -20.34
N GLY A 26 -1.76 -7.00 -21.44
CA GLY A 26 -0.94 -6.91 -22.66
C GLY A 26 0.06 -8.05 -22.90
N LEU A 27 0.20 -9.00 -21.97
CA LEU A 27 0.93 -10.26 -22.23
C LEU A 27 0.07 -11.30 -22.99
N MET A 28 -1.24 -11.10 -22.97
CA MET A 28 -2.22 -11.87 -23.72
C MET A 28 -2.82 -10.95 -24.78
N ASP A 29 -2.95 -11.46 -26.02
CA ASP A 29 -3.80 -10.90 -27.08
C ASP A 29 -5.27 -11.07 -26.67
N ILE A 30 -5.67 -10.39 -25.60
CA ILE A 30 -7.06 -10.34 -25.17
C ILE A 30 -7.76 -9.45 -26.19
N PRO A 31 -8.69 -9.98 -27.00
CA PRO A 31 -9.45 -9.16 -27.93
C PRO A 31 -10.13 -8.05 -27.14
N ALA A 32 -10.05 -6.82 -27.65
CA ALA A 32 -10.64 -5.67 -27.00
C ALA A 32 -12.11 -5.97 -26.64
N PRO A 33 -12.56 -5.64 -25.42
CA PRO A 33 -13.94 -5.91 -25.02
C PRO A 33 -14.88 -5.22 -26.00
N VAL A 34 -15.87 -5.97 -26.50
CA VAL A 34 -16.91 -5.42 -27.36
C VAL A 34 -17.78 -4.51 -26.50
N VAL A 35 -17.59 -3.20 -26.63
CA VAL A 35 -18.40 -2.19 -25.95
C VAL A 35 -19.62 -1.89 -26.83
N THR A 36 -20.80 -2.33 -26.39
CA THR A 36 -22.06 -2.00 -27.08
C THR A 36 -22.47 -0.56 -26.74
N PRO A 37 -22.77 0.30 -27.74
CA PRO A 37 -23.20 1.66 -27.48
C PRO A 37 -24.56 1.68 -26.78
N MET A 38 -24.68 2.49 -25.73
CA MET A 38 -25.93 2.72 -25.00
C MET A 38 -26.65 3.94 -25.59
N ALA A 39 -27.95 3.83 -25.85
CA ALA A 39 -28.73 4.87 -26.51
C ALA A 39 -28.90 6.17 -25.67
N GLU A 40 -28.73 6.09 -24.35
CA GLU A 40 -28.91 7.23 -23.43
C GLU A 40 -27.61 8.02 -23.18
N LEU A 41 -26.46 7.56 -23.69
CA LEU A 41 -25.16 8.21 -23.50
C LEU A 41 -24.74 8.91 -24.80
N GLU A 42 -24.27 10.14 -24.68
CA GLU A 42 -23.65 10.85 -25.79
C GLU A 42 -22.44 10.05 -26.30
N LEU A 43 -22.47 9.75 -27.60
CA LEU A 43 -21.39 9.00 -28.23
C LEU A 43 -20.14 9.88 -28.27
N THR A 44 -19.05 9.40 -27.68
CA THR A 44 -17.74 10.01 -27.90
C THR A 44 -17.42 9.97 -29.40
N HIS A 45 -16.77 11.00 -29.93
CA HIS A 45 -16.38 11.08 -31.35
C HIS A 45 -15.49 9.91 -31.83
N HIS A 46 -14.96 9.11 -30.90
CA HIS A 46 -14.14 7.93 -31.16
C HIS A 46 -14.95 6.64 -30.98
N ALA A 47 -15.16 5.90 -32.08
CA ALA A 47 -15.85 4.62 -32.04
C ALA A 47 -15.08 3.58 -31.19
N GLY A 48 -15.72 3.00 -30.18
CA GLY A 48 -15.13 1.94 -29.34
C GLY A 48 -14.15 2.42 -28.27
N GLY A 49 -14.04 3.74 -28.00
CA GLY A 49 -13.35 4.30 -26.82
C GLY A 49 -11.83 4.10 -26.74
N ARG A 50 -11.23 3.39 -27.70
CA ARG A 50 -9.78 3.10 -27.76
C ARG A 50 -9.20 3.32 -29.16
N VAL A 51 -9.74 4.27 -29.90
CA VAL A 51 -9.18 4.66 -31.21
C VAL A 51 -7.83 5.33 -30.96
N PRO A 52 -6.76 4.93 -31.67
CA PRO A 52 -5.49 5.64 -31.62
C PRO A 52 -5.73 7.10 -32.04
N VAL A 53 -5.38 8.03 -31.15
CA VAL A 53 -5.43 9.48 -31.44
C VAL A 53 -4.07 9.91 -31.92
N ASP A 54 -4.02 10.61 -33.04
CA ASP A 54 -2.79 11.25 -33.51
C ASP A 54 -2.43 12.39 -32.56
N ALA A 55 -1.36 12.21 -31.80
CA ALA A 55 -0.88 13.13 -30.77
C ALA A 55 0.55 13.58 -31.13
N PRO A 56 0.70 14.52 -32.09
CA PRO A 56 2.01 15.03 -32.47
C PRO A 56 2.67 15.75 -31.28
N ALA A 57 3.99 15.67 -31.20
CA ALA A 57 4.76 16.36 -30.16
C ALA A 57 4.56 17.88 -30.29
N LEU A 58 4.03 18.52 -29.24
CA LEU A 58 3.88 19.96 -29.19
C LEU A 58 5.24 20.59 -28.88
N PRO A 59 5.74 21.53 -29.71
CA PRO A 59 7.08 22.08 -29.56
C PRO A 59 7.26 22.93 -28.28
N GLU A 60 6.16 23.40 -27.70
CA GLU A 60 6.16 24.26 -26.50
C GLU A 60 6.01 23.49 -25.19
N LEU A 61 5.73 22.18 -25.25
CA LEU A 61 5.70 21.31 -24.07
C LEU A 61 7.11 20.77 -23.81
N ASP A 62 7.58 20.96 -22.58
CA ASP A 62 8.92 20.54 -22.16
C ASP A 62 9.06 19.01 -22.30
N GLN A 63 9.89 18.59 -23.26
CA GLN A 63 10.03 17.17 -23.67
C GLN A 63 10.91 16.36 -22.69
N THR A 64 11.28 16.96 -21.57
CA THR A 64 12.13 16.41 -20.51
C THR A 64 11.56 15.14 -19.87
N ARG A 65 10.25 14.87 -20.03
CA ARG A 65 9.64 13.58 -19.64
C ARG A 65 9.78 12.46 -20.67
N LEU A 66 10.04 12.75 -21.94
CA LEU A 66 10.08 11.76 -23.03
C LEU A 66 11.50 11.38 -23.46
N ARG A 67 12.50 12.16 -23.06
CA ARG A 67 13.90 11.80 -23.19
C ARG A 67 14.61 12.11 -21.88
N SER A 68 14.88 11.09 -21.08
CA SER A 68 16.04 11.14 -20.18
C SER A 68 17.23 11.49 -21.07
N GLY A 69 17.75 12.72 -20.93
CA GLY A 69 18.97 13.12 -21.63
C GLY A 69 20.12 12.15 -21.29
N PRO A 70 21.24 12.18 -22.02
CA PRO A 70 22.43 11.46 -21.58
C PRO A 70 22.72 11.85 -20.14
N ASP A 71 23.09 10.87 -19.30
CA ASP A 71 23.47 11.10 -17.91
C ASP A 71 24.57 12.15 -17.89
N LEU A 72 24.20 13.40 -17.61
CA LEU A 72 25.15 14.48 -17.47
C LEU A 72 25.85 14.26 -16.13
N PRO A 73 27.18 14.39 -16.06
CA PRO A 73 27.89 14.27 -14.80
C PRO A 73 27.31 15.30 -13.82
N ALA A 74 27.07 14.87 -12.59
CA ALA A 74 26.51 15.72 -11.55
C ALA A 74 27.39 16.98 -11.39
N MET A 75 26.87 18.12 -11.87
CA MET A 75 27.51 19.41 -11.64
C MET A 75 27.20 19.85 -10.21
N SER A 76 28.21 19.81 -9.34
CA SER A 76 28.12 20.46 -8.04
C SER A 76 28.23 21.98 -8.25
N VAL A 77 27.14 22.70 -8.00
CA VAL A 77 27.17 24.16 -7.89
C VAL A 77 27.62 24.48 -6.46
N PRO A 78 28.82 25.05 -6.24
CA PRO A 78 29.39 25.19 -4.89
C PRO A 78 28.54 26.00 -3.91
N ASP A 79 27.74 26.92 -4.43
CA ASP A 79 26.91 27.84 -3.61
C ASP A 79 25.45 27.36 -3.46
N LEU A 80 25.08 26.22 -4.05
CA LEU A 80 23.72 25.69 -3.98
C LEU A 80 23.65 24.52 -2.97
N GLU A 81 23.53 24.84 -1.68
CA GLU A 81 23.18 23.82 -0.68
C GLU A 81 21.72 23.34 -0.89
N LEU A 82 21.53 22.28 -1.66
CA LEU A 82 20.23 21.66 -1.96
C LEU A 82 19.52 21.04 -0.73
N THR A 83 20.17 20.99 0.44
CA THR A 83 19.71 20.23 1.61
C THR A 83 19.43 21.08 2.85
N ARG A 84 19.48 22.41 2.75
CA ARG A 84 19.05 23.27 3.86
C ARG A 84 17.92 24.17 3.43
N SER A 85 16.69 23.73 3.72
CA SER A 85 15.65 24.67 4.09
C SER A 85 16.16 25.43 5.32
N GLY A 86 16.73 26.61 5.11
CA GLY A 86 17.00 27.53 6.22
C GLY A 86 15.71 27.77 6.99
N ALA A 87 15.81 28.12 8.27
CA ALA A 87 14.65 28.53 9.05
C ALA A 87 14.07 29.81 8.43
N THR A 88 13.17 29.65 7.48
CA THR A 88 12.25 30.70 7.06
C THR A 88 11.38 30.93 8.28
N GLY A 89 11.68 31.96 9.07
CA GLY A 89 10.90 32.29 10.26
C GLY A 89 9.40 32.36 9.96
N ASP A 90 8.59 32.32 11.01
CA ASP A 90 7.14 32.28 10.87
C ASP A 90 6.63 33.44 10.00
N VAL A 91 6.14 33.10 8.80
CA VAL A 91 5.48 34.07 7.94
C VAL A 91 4.06 34.22 8.45
N PRO A 92 3.63 35.42 8.89
CA PRO A 92 2.27 35.64 9.32
C PRO A 92 1.33 35.54 8.10
N VAL A 93 0.70 34.37 7.92
CA VAL A 93 -0.31 34.17 6.89
C VAL A 93 -1.65 34.63 7.43
N ALA A 94 -2.05 35.85 7.06
CA ALA A 94 -3.40 36.33 7.31
C ALA A 94 -4.40 35.53 6.44
N ARG A 95 -5.52 35.10 7.02
CA ARG A 95 -6.59 34.49 6.24
C ARG A 95 -7.21 35.54 5.33
N MET A 96 -7.25 35.27 4.03
CA MET A 96 -8.00 36.07 3.07
C MET A 96 -9.49 35.88 3.35
N LEU A 97 -10.18 36.95 3.78
CA LEU A 97 -11.59 36.89 4.15
C LEU A 97 -12.50 36.64 2.95
N ASP A 98 -12.06 37.01 1.76
CA ASP A 98 -12.82 36.90 0.50
C ASP A 98 -12.60 35.54 -0.20
N LEU A 99 -11.80 34.64 0.37
CA LEU A 99 -11.53 33.34 -0.21
C LEU A 99 -12.62 32.36 0.22
N ASP A 100 -13.55 32.06 -0.67
CA ASP A 100 -14.48 30.94 -0.49
C ASP A 100 -13.70 29.62 -0.56
N THR A 101 -13.50 29.00 0.60
CA THR A 101 -12.76 27.73 0.70
C THR A 101 -13.58 26.53 0.21
N GLY A 102 -14.86 26.70 -0.14
CA GLY A 102 -15.77 25.62 -0.54
C GLY A 102 -15.97 24.57 0.55
N ARG A 103 -15.47 24.80 1.76
CA ARG A 103 -15.52 23.87 2.88
C ARG A 103 -16.80 24.14 3.67
N ALA A 104 -17.68 23.14 3.70
CA ALA A 104 -18.84 23.16 4.56
C ALA A 104 -18.43 23.40 6.02
N GLN A 105 -19.25 24.17 6.74
CA GLN A 105 -19.04 24.43 8.16
C GLN A 105 -19.05 23.09 8.91
N ASP A 106 -17.99 22.84 9.68
CA ASP A 106 -17.85 21.62 10.47
C ASP A 106 -18.93 21.64 11.57
N ASP A 107 -19.82 20.64 11.56
CA ASP A 107 -20.89 20.48 12.55
C ASP A 107 -20.35 20.02 13.93
N GLY A 108 -19.06 19.71 14.02
CA GLY A 108 -18.41 19.25 15.24
C GLY A 108 -18.79 17.82 15.63
N VAL A 109 -19.66 17.15 14.85
CA VAL A 109 -20.09 15.78 15.12
C VAL A 109 -19.03 14.84 14.56
N ARG A 110 -18.35 14.13 15.46
CA ARG A 110 -17.35 13.12 15.06
C ARG A 110 -18.03 11.76 14.99
N THR A 111 -17.83 11.05 13.89
CA THR A 111 -18.22 9.63 13.78
C THR A 111 -17.61 8.86 14.94
N ALA A 112 -18.45 8.15 15.71
CA ALA A 112 -17.98 7.32 16.80
C ALA A 112 -16.98 6.27 16.26
N ALA A 113 -15.85 6.12 16.97
CA ALA A 113 -14.91 5.05 16.64
C ALA A 113 -15.60 3.69 16.85
N PRO A 114 -15.36 2.69 15.97
CA PRO A 114 -15.82 1.33 16.21
C PRO A 114 -15.31 0.85 17.57
N VAL A 115 -16.24 0.32 18.38
CA VAL A 115 -15.94 -0.29 19.68
C VAL A 115 -15.96 -1.81 19.53
N GLY A 116 -14.99 -2.48 20.15
CA GLY A 116 -14.89 -3.95 20.15
C GLY A 116 -13.69 -4.49 19.39
N ALA A 117 -13.65 -5.82 19.27
CA ALA A 117 -12.52 -6.53 18.69
C ALA A 117 -12.35 -6.19 17.21
N VAL A 118 -11.11 -5.86 16.82
CA VAL A 118 -10.75 -5.47 15.46
C VAL A 118 -10.09 -6.66 14.77
N THR A 119 -10.62 -7.00 13.60
CA THR A 119 -10.02 -8.01 12.73
C THR A 119 -8.88 -7.41 11.94
N CYS A 120 -7.68 -7.98 12.04
CA CYS A 120 -6.53 -7.57 11.26
C CYS A 120 -6.80 -7.74 9.75
N ARG A 121 -6.62 -6.67 8.97
CA ARG A 121 -6.78 -6.72 7.50
C ARG A 121 -5.86 -7.74 6.83
N TYR A 122 -4.69 -7.99 7.42
CA TYR A 122 -3.62 -8.80 6.82
C TYR A 122 -3.75 -10.28 7.19
N CYS A 123 -3.66 -10.62 8.48
CA CYS A 123 -3.67 -12.01 8.95
C CYS A 123 -5.03 -12.49 9.47
N ARG A 124 -6.06 -11.63 9.46
CA ARG A 124 -7.41 -11.90 10.01
C ARG A 124 -7.45 -12.26 11.50
N HIS A 125 -6.36 -12.06 12.24
CA HIS A 125 -6.34 -12.19 13.69
C HIS A 125 -7.28 -11.16 14.32
N VAL A 126 -8.19 -11.64 15.17
CA VAL A 126 -9.13 -10.82 15.92
C VAL A 126 -8.50 -10.48 17.27
N GLN A 127 -8.34 -9.18 17.54
CA GLN A 127 -7.76 -8.71 18.80
C GLN A 127 -8.65 -7.65 19.43
N ALA A 128 -8.74 -7.66 20.76
CA ALA A 128 -9.64 -6.79 21.51
C ALA A 128 -9.09 -5.37 21.69
N GLU A 129 -7.77 -5.22 21.72
CA GLU A 129 -7.07 -3.98 21.99
C GLU A 129 -5.72 -3.95 21.24
N GLY A 130 -5.10 -2.77 21.17
CA GLY A 130 -3.79 -2.59 20.57
C GLY A 130 -3.79 -1.80 19.26
N LEU A 131 -2.66 -1.14 18.99
CA LEU A 131 -2.40 -0.41 17.74
C LEU A 131 -1.78 -1.31 16.67
N LEU A 132 -1.14 -2.41 17.09
CA LEU A 132 -0.40 -3.35 16.25
C LEU A 132 -0.99 -4.74 16.46
N CYS A 133 -1.06 -5.52 15.40
CA CYS A 133 -1.57 -6.88 15.45
C CYS A 133 -0.63 -7.85 16.15
N ASP A 134 -1.10 -8.52 17.20
CA ASP A 134 -0.33 -9.55 17.93
C ASP A 134 0.08 -10.75 17.05
N GLY A 135 -0.67 -11.02 15.97
CA GLY A 135 -0.39 -12.12 15.06
C GLY A 135 0.63 -11.81 13.95
N CYS A 136 0.70 -10.56 13.48
CA CYS A 136 1.52 -10.22 12.30
C CYS A 136 2.23 -8.86 12.37
N GLY A 137 2.15 -8.14 13.49
CA GLY A 137 2.81 -6.85 13.72
C GLY A 137 2.24 -5.66 12.93
N MET A 138 1.27 -5.87 12.05
CA MET A 138 0.72 -4.80 11.20
C MET A 138 -0.24 -3.90 11.97
N ARG A 139 -0.25 -2.61 11.60
CA ARG A 139 -1.06 -1.59 12.28
C ARG A 139 -2.55 -1.79 12.03
N LEU A 140 -3.33 -1.80 13.10
CA LEU A 140 -4.78 -1.87 13.03
C LEU A 140 -5.45 -0.51 12.72
N PRO A 141 -6.67 -0.51 12.14
CA PRO A 141 -7.54 0.66 12.13
C PRO A 141 -7.71 1.21 13.55
N ARG A 142 -7.61 2.53 13.71
CA ARG A 142 -7.66 3.22 15.01
C ARG A 142 -9.02 3.01 15.69
N ALA A 143 -9.16 1.97 16.49
CA ALA A 143 -10.24 1.83 17.47
C ALA A 143 -9.81 2.49 18.78
N ARG A 144 -10.72 3.25 19.40
CA ARG A 144 -10.47 3.85 20.72
C ARG A 144 -10.62 2.73 21.75
N VAL A 145 -9.55 2.43 22.48
CA VAL A 145 -9.54 1.39 23.51
C VAL A 145 -10.51 1.79 24.63
N VAL A 146 -11.57 1.00 24.82
CA VAL A 146 -12.38 1.06 26.05
C VAL A 146 -11.61 0.26 27.10
N ALA A 147 -11.35 0.87 28.26
CA ALA A 147 -10.58 0.24 29.33
C ALA A 147 -11.13 -1.16 29.68
N PRO A 148 -10.27 -2.19 29.79
CA PRO A 148 -10.73 -3.56 29.94
C PRO A 148 -11.32 -3.79 31.34
N VAL A 149 -12.55 -4.32 31.37
CA VAL A 149 -13.08 -5.02 32.55
C VAL A 149 -12.41 -6.38 32.57
N ALA A 150 -11.69 -6.67 33.66
CA ALA A 150 -10.87 -7.86 33.84
C ALA A 150 -11.63 -9.16 33.50
N ALA A 151 -11.29 -9.76 32.36
CA ALA A 151 -11.70 -11.11 32.02
C ALA A 151 -10.61 -12.10 32.48
N ARG A 152 -11.06 -13.16 33.14
CA ARG A 152 -10.25 -14.18 33.81
C ARG A 152 -9.28 -14.87 32.84
N ARG A 153 -8.04 -15.09 33.31
CA ARG A 153 -7.06 -16.00 32.69
C ARG A 153 -7.68 -17.39 32.52
N GLY A 154 -7.80 -17.83 31.27
CA GLY A 154 -8.05 -19.22 30.88
C GLY A 154 -6.90 -19.65 29.98
N GLY A 155 -6.16 -20.68 30.40
CA GLY A 155 -4.85 -21.04 29.85
C GLY A 155 -4.87 -21.82 28.53
N ALA A 156 -3.70 -21.82 27.88
CA ALA A 156 -3.24 -22.85 26.95
C ALA A 156 -1.73 -22.67 26.69
N ASP A 157 -0.94 -23.64 27.17
CA ASP A 157 0.47 -23.96 26.89
C ASP A 157 1.55 -22.86 26.98
N ASP A 158 2.10 -22.72 28.19
CA ASP A 158 3.41 -22.10 28.48
C ASP A 158 4.57 -23.02 28.07
N GLY A 159 4.66 -23.38 26.78
CA GLY A 159 5.88 -23.97 26.21
C GLY A 159 6.86 -22.86 25.82
N GLU A 160 8.08 -22.86 26.35
CA GLU A 160 9.11 -21.92 25.89
C GLU A 160 9.39 -22.15 24.39
N ARG A 161 9.40 -21.07 23.59
CA ARG A 161 9.64 -21.17 22.15
C ARG A 161 11.13 -21.39 21.91
N VAL A 162 11.47 -22.43 21.17
CA VAL A 162 12.85 -22.75 20.79
C VAL A 162 13.14 -22.30 19.35
N PRO A 163 14.37 -21.89 19.03
CA PRO A 163 14.72 -21.49 17.67
C PRO A 163 14.66 -22.69 16.72
N CYS A 164 14.00 -22.51 15.56
CA CYS A 164 13.98 -23.55 14.53
C CYS A 164 15.39 -23.87 14.02
N PRO A 165 15.77 -25.15 13.84
CA PRO A 165 17.13 -25.53 13.40
C PRO A 165 17.48 -25.10 11.97
N SER A 166 16.49 -24.78 11.13
CA SER A 166 16.71 -24.40 9.73
C SER A 166 16.69 -22.89 9.48
N CYS A 167 15.80 -22.15 10.16
CA CYS A 167 15.61 -20.72 9.90
C CYS A 167 15.72 -19.84 11.16
N HIS A 168 16.00 -20.43 12.32
CA HIS A 168 16.13 -19.77 13.62
C HIS A 168 14.93 -18.94 14.10
N VAL A 169 13.80 -18.98 13.39
CA VAL A 169 12.55 -18.35 13.83
C VAL A 169 12.05 -19.07 15.09
N PRO A 170 11.60 -18.34 16.14
CA PRO A 170 11.02 -18.94 17.34
C PRO A 170 9.82 -19.81 16.99
N ALA A 171 9.93 -21.10 17.28
CA ALA A 171 8.94 -22.11 16.94
C ALA A 171 8.61 -22.95 18.17
N TRP A 172 7.45 -23.60 18.11
CA TRP A 172 6.99 -24.46 19.19
C TRP A 172 7.62 -25.85 19.05
N PRO A 173 8.24 -26.39 20.11
CA PRO A 173 8.79 -27.74 20.07
C PRO A 173 7.68 -28.76 19.76
N GLY A 174 8.03 -29.80 18.99
CA GLY A 174 7.09 -30.82 18.52
C GLY A 174 6.18 -30.40 17.36
N ARG A 175 6.28 -29.16 16.85
CA ARG A 175 5.49 -28.65 15.71
C ARG A 175 6.36 -28.32 14.50
N ALA A 176 5.74 -28.26 13.33
CA ALA A 176 6.40 -27.72 12.14
C ALA A 176 6.59 -26.20 12.28
N CYS A 177 7.77 -25.70 11.91
CA CYS A 177 8.05 -24.27 11.89
C CYS A 177 7.12 -23.56 10.92
N VAL A 178 6.50 -22.47 11.36
CA VAL A 178 5.56 -21.68 10.55
C VAL A 178 6.23 -20.93 9.40
N ALA A 179 7.54 -20.70 9.48
CA ALA A 179 8.28 -19.96 8.46
C ALA A 179 8.85 -20.87 7.36
N CYS A 180 9.35 -22.06 7.70
CA CYS A 180 10.06 -22.94 6.75
C CYS A 180 9.54 -24.38 6.71
N GLY A 181 8.53 -24.73 7.52
CA GLY A 181 7.93 -26.07 7.55
C GLY A 181 8.76 -27.16 8.25
N THR A 182 10.00 -26.89 8.63
CA THR A 182 10.88 -27.86 9.31
C THR A 182 10.28 -28.29 10.65
N LYS A 183 10.21 -29.61 10.92
CA LYS A 183 9.79 -30.13 12.22
C LYS A 183 10.81 -29.73 13.29
N VAL A 184 10.34 -29.09 14.35
CA VAL A 184 11.15 -28.69 15.50
C VAL A 184 11.05 -29.81 16.53
N GLU A 185 12.19 -30.42 16.85
CA GLU A 185 12.25 -31.50 17.83
C GLU A 185 11.89 -30.97 19.21
N ALA A 186 11.15 -31.77 19.98
CA ALA A 186 10.98 -31.53 21.39
C ALA A 186 12.14 -32.24 22.10
N GLU A 187 12.93 -31.52 22.89
CA GLU A 187 13.90 -32.16 23.79
C GLU A 187 13.12 -33.06 24.75
N THR A 188 13.38 -34.37 24.67
CA THR A 188 12.94 -35.38 25.64
C THR A 188 13.82 -35.37 26.87
#